data_AF-A0A955BXM1-F1
#
_entry.id   AF-A0A955BXM1-F1
#
_cell.length_a   1.000
_cell.length_b   1.000
_cell.length_c   1.000
_cell.angle_alpha   90.00
_cell.angle_beta   90.00
_cell.angle_gamma   90.00
#
_symmetry.space_group_name_H-M   'P 1'
#
loop_
_entity.id
_entity.type
_entity.pdbx_description
1 polymer ?
#
loop_
_entity_poly.entity_id
_entity_poly.type
_entity_poly.pdbx_seq_one_letter_code
_entity_poly.pdbx_strand_id
1 'polypeptide(L)'
;MFQVLLDHDVRFYAVVRDKQIIAQKVLDHNKRKPKYRYHPNHLYDRCVPILFETRLHLSEAYRIVFAKRGASDRTLAFQRGLLEAKRKLQTKRGIDSAAPIEVVASSPKETACLQAVDYFLWGLQRWFERGEARFINLVWDKVGLIIDRDDTRRRASGEYYSRERPFGRDLRDDPPPA
;
A
#
# COMPACT_ATOMS: atom_id res chain seq x y z
N MET A 1 -21.95 -4.25 -8.42
CA MET A 1 -20.55 -3.80 -8.56
C MET A 1 -19.57 -4.67 -7.77
N PHE A 2 -19.72 -4.83 -6.45
CA PHE A 2 -18.87 -5.76 -5.68
C PHE A 2 -18.94 -7.21 -6.18
N GLN A 3 -20.11 -7.67 -6.63
CA GLN A 3 -20.28 -9.03 -7.20
C GLN A 3 -19.30 -9.33 -8.33
N VAL A 4 -19.13 -8.40 -9.29
CA VAL A 4 -18.17 -8.58 -10.40
C VAL A 4 -16.73 -8.77 -9.88
N LEU A 5 -16.33 -8.04 -8.83
CA LEU A 5 -15.01 -8.21 -8.23
C LEU A 5 -14.84 -9.56 -7.52
N LEU A 6 -15.93 -10.12 -6.99
CA LEU A 6 -15.91 -11.41 -6.29
C LEU A 6 -15.78 -12.59 -7.25
N ASP A 7 -16.29 -12.46 -8.47
CA ASP A 7 -16.24 -13.51 -9.50
C ASP A 7 -14.86 -13.65 -10.16
N HIS A 8 -13.98 -12.64 -10.03
CA HIS A 8 -12.64 -12.68 -10.59
C HIS A 8 -11.58 -13.19 -9.58
N ASP A 9 -10.57 -13.90 -10.08
CA ASP A 9 -9.40 -14.30 -9.29
C ASP A 9 -8.45 -13.11 -9.13
N VAL A 10 -8.75 -12.26 -8.15
CA VAL A 10 -7.96 -11.09 -7.79
C VAL A 10 -7.52 -11.18 -6.34
N ARG A 11 -6.33 -10.65 -6.05
CA ARG A 11 -5.84 -10.46 -4.69
C ARG A 11 -5.54 -8.99 -4.43
N PHE A 12 -6.10 -8.47 -3.35
CA PHE A 12 -5.90 -7.11 -2.90
C PHE A 12 -4.77 -7.02 -1.88
N TYR A 13 -3.90 -6.04 -2.08
CA TYR A 13 -2.80 -5.72 -1.19
C TYR A 13 -2.74 -4.21 -0.99
N ALA A 14 -2.47 -3.77 0.24
CA ALA A 14 -2.36 -2.35 0.54
C ALA A 14 -1.28 -2.04 1.56
N VAL A 15 -0.74 -0.82 1.46
CA VAL A 15 0.11 -0.20 2.47
C VAL A 15 -0.60 1.06 2.93
N VAL A 16 -0.88 1.16 4.22
CA VAL A 16 -1.60 2.27 4.84
C VAL A 16 -0.64 3.12 5.65
N ARG A 17 -0.89 4.42 5.62
CA ARG A 17 -0.16 5.45 6.35
C ARG A 17 -1.16 6.42 6.95
N ASP A 18 -0.95 6.77 8.21
CA ASP A 18 -1.76 7.77 8.89
C ASP A 18 -1.24 9.17 8.56
N LYS A 19 -2.12 10.04 8.03
CA LYS A 19 -1.77 11.41 7.63
C LYS A 19 -1.39 12.29 8.83
N GLN A 20 -2.02 12.12 9.99
CA GLN A 20 -1.71 12.85 11.21
C GLN A 20 -0.32 12.47 11.72
N ILE A 21 -0.01 11.18 11.76
CA ILE A 21 1.33 10.70 12.15
C ILE A 21 2.39 11.18 11.17
N ILE A 22 2.11 11.18 9.86
CA ILE A 22 3.02 11.74 8.85
C ILE A 22 3.22 13.24 9.07
N ALA A 23 2.16 14.01 9.31
CA ALA A 23 2.23 15.44 9.56
C ALA A 23 3.10 15.72 10.80
N GLN A 24 2.88 15.00 11.90
CA GLN A 24 3.67 15.14 13.12
C GLN A 24 5.16 14.84 12.87
N LYS A 25 5.47 13.74 12.17
CA LYS A 25 6.85 13.39 11.78
C LYS A 25 7.52 14.49 10.95
N VAL A 26 6.78 15.15 10.07
CA VAL A 26 7.30 16.27 9.27
C VAL A 26 7.53 17.51 10.15
N LEU A 27 6.61 17.83 11.06
CA LEU A 27 6.77 18.94 11.99
C LEU A 27 8.00 18.76 12.89
N ASP A 28 8.19 17.56 13.44
CA ASP A 28 9.35 17.26 14.28
C ASP A 28 10.67 17.28 13.49
N HIS A 29 10.63 16.86 12.22
CA HIS A 29 11.78 17.02 11.33
C HIS A 29 12.10 18.49 11.05
N ASN A 30 11.09 19.33 10.83
CA ASN A 30 11.26 20.75 10.57
C ASN A 30 11.86 21.51 11.77
N LYS A 31 11.57 21.08 13.01
CA LYS A 31 12.23 21.64 14.22
C LYS A 31 13.76 21.51 14.13
N ARG A 32 14.26 20.41 13.56
CA ARG A 32 15.70 20.14 13.38
C ARG A 32 16.25 20.69 12.06
N LYS A 33 15.42 20.73 11.01
CA LYS A 33 15.78 21.19 9.67
C LYS A 33 14.73 22.19 9.14
N PRO A 34 14.78 23.46 9.55
CA PRO A 34 13.73 24.45 9.22
C PRO A 34 13.55 24.72 7.72
N LYS A 35 14.59 24.48 6.93
CA LYS A 35 14.58 24.62 5.46
C LYS A 35 13.93 23.44 4.74
N TYR A 36 13.63 22.34 5.42
CA TYR A 36 12.97 21.19 4.79
C TYR A 36 11.55 21.58 4.35
N ARG A 37 11.16 21.08 3.18
CA ARG A 37 9.81 21.21 2.64
C ARG A 37 9.32 19.81 2.28
N TYR A 38 8.17 19.45 2.83
CA TYR A 38 7.58 18.15 2.59
C TYR A 38 7.10 18.05 1.14
N HIS A 39 7.46 16.97 0.47
CA HIS A 39 6.97 16.65 -0.86
C HIS A 39 6.04 15.41 -0.78
N PRO A 40 4.74 15.53 -1.15
CA PRO A 40 3.78 14.43 -1.03
C PRO A 40 4.21 13.13 -1.71
N ASN A 41 4.91 13.23 -2.85
CA ASN A 41 5.51 12.09 -3.56
C ASN A 41 6.37 11.19 -2.68
N HIS A 42 7.11 11.74 -1.72
CA HIS A 42 7.96 10.96 -0.84
C HIS A 42 7.17 9.93 0.00
N LEU A 43 5.88 10.15 0.23
CA LEU A 43 5.05 9.14 0.90
C LEU A 43 4.84 7.92 -0.01
N TYR A 44 4.46 8.17 -1.26
CA TYR A 44 4.25 7.11 -2.25
C TYR A 44 5.54 6.35 -2.54
N ASP A 45 6.63 7.07 -2.72
CA ASP A 45 7.93 6.46 -3.06
C ASP A 45 8.45 5.57 -1.91
N ARG A 46 8.04 5.84 -0.66
CA ARG A 46 8.30 4.94 0.48
C ARG A 46 7.34 3.76 0.59
N CYS A 47 6.11 3.89 0.11
CA CYS A 47 5.11 2.82 0.19
C CYS A 47 5.26 1.78 -0.94
N VAL A 48 5.66 2.19 -2.13
CA VAL A 48 5.81 1.30 -3.29
C VAL A 48 6.75 0.14 -2.99
N PRO A 49 7.97 0.33 -2.44
CA PRO A 49 8.84 -0.80 -2.15
C PRO A 49 8.22 -1.79 -1.16
N ILE A 50 7.51 -1.28 -0.14
CA ILE A 50 6.87 -2.10 0.90
C ILE A 50 5.74 -2.97 0.29
N LEU A 51 4.97 -2.41 -0.64
CA LEU A 51 3.90 -3.14 -1.32
C LEU A 51 4.42 -4.35 -2.09
N PHE A 52 5.62 -4.24 -2.68
CA PHE A 52 6.18 -5.24 -3.59
C PHE A 52 7.29 -6.12 -2.99
N GLU A 53 7.79 -5.80 -1.79
CA GLU A 53 8.99 -6.41 -1.15
C GLU A 53 8.99 -7.94 -1.18
N THR A 54 7.83 -8.59 -1.00
CA THR A 54 7.72 -10.05 -0.92
C THR A 54 7.03 -10.67 -2.13
N ARG A 55 6.88 -9.95 -3.25
CA ARG A 55 6.03 -10.39 -4.38
C ARG A 55 6.76 -10.48 -5.71
N LEU A 56 7.84 -9.71 -5.91
CA LEU A 56 8.56 -9.63 -7.20
C LEU A 56 9.41 -10.86 -7.56
N HIS A 57 9.22 -12.00 -6.88
CA HIS A 57 9.88 -13.29 -7.17
C HIS A 57 8.89 -14.44 -7.38
N LEU A 58 7.58 -14.19 -7.28
CA LEU A 58 6.53 -15.21 -7.34
C LEU A 58 6.09 -15.57 -8.77
N SER A 59 6.62 -14.87 -9.77
CA SER A 59 6.26 -15.00 -11.18
C SER A 59 7.46 -14.67 -12.06
N GLU A 60 7.46 -15.22 -13.28
CA GLU A 60 8.54 -15.08 -14.24
C GLU A 60 8.61 -13.68 -14.86
N ALA A 61 7.51 -12.93 -14.88
CA ALA A 61 7.44 -11.56 -15.37
C ALA A 61 6.32 -10.77 -14.67
N TYR A 62 6.45 -9.44 -14.64
CA TYR A 62 5.44 -8.55 -14.07
C TYR A 62 5.08 -7.43 -15.03
N ARG A 63 3.78 -7.20 -15.18
CA ARG A 63 3.22 -5.97 -15.75
C ARG A 63 2.51 -5.19 -14.66
N ILE A 64 3.06 -4.04 -14.28
CA ILE A 64 2.56 -3.20 -13.21
C ILE A 64 1.94 -1.96 -13.81
N VAL A 65 0.62 -1.85 -13.71
CA VAL A 65 -0.13 -0.67 -14.15
C VAL A 65 -0.44 0.22 -12.95
N PHE A 66 -0.10 1.50 -13.05
CA PHE A 66 -0.40 2.49 -12.00
C PHE A 66 -1.31 3.61 -12.54
N ALA A 67 -2.14 4.15 -11.66
CA ALA A 67 -3.03 5.25 -12.00
C ALA A 67 -2.24 6.55 -12.25
N LYS A 68 -2.52 7.21 -13.37
CA LYS A 68 -2.02 8.56 -13.70
C LYS A 68 -2.53 9.55 -12.64
N ARG A 69 -1.64 10.42 -12.17
CA ARG A 69 -1.98 11.46 -11.20
C ARG A 69 -1.51 12.83 -11.69
N GLY A 70 -2.45 13.64 -12.15
CA GLY A 70 -2.16 14.91 -12.81
C GLY A 70 -1.41 14.71 -14.13
N ALA A 71 -0.67 15.73 -14.55
CA ALA A 71 0.03 15.75 -15.84
C ALA A 71 1.45 15.13 -15.80
N SER A 72 1.98 14.79 -14.62
CA SER A 72 3.38 14.36 -14.49
C SER A 72 3.55 12.84 -14.63
N ASP A 73 4.46 12.43 -15.51
CA ASP A 73 4.88 11.04 -15.64
C ASP A 73 5.75 10.62 -14.45
N ARG A 74 5.24 9.68 -13.64
CA ARG A 74 5.92 9.12 -12.46
C ARG A 74 6.57 7.76 -12.74
N THR A 75 6.53 7.26 -13.97
CA THR A 75 6.96 5.90 -14.33
C THR A 75 8.38 5.60 -13.82
N LEU A 76 9.32 6.55 -13.99
CA LEU A 76 10.69 6.40 -13.51
C LEU A 76 10.80 6.28 -11.98
N ALA A 77 10.04 7.07 -11.22
CA ALA A 77 10.05 7.00 -9.76
C ALA A 77 9.48 5.66 -9.26
N PHE A 78 8.40 5.18 -9.89
CA PHE A 78 7.84 3.86 -9.60
C PHE A 78 8.82 2.73 -9.94
N GLN A 79 9.46 2.79 -11.11
CA GLN A 79 10.47 1.80 -11.51
C GLN A 79 11.63 1.76 -10.52
N ARG A 80 12.12 2.92 -10.03
CA ARG A 80 13.15 2.97 -8.97
C ARG A 80 12.68 2.31 -7.68
N GLY A 81 11.44 2.54 -7.25
CA GLY A 81 10.86 1.90 -6.05
C GLY A 81 10.77 0.38 -6.18
N LEU A 82 10.45 -0.13 -7.37
CA LEU A 82 10.40 -1.57 -7.65
C LEU A 82 11.79 -2.21 -7.64
N LEU A 83 12.80 -1.53 -8.20
CA LEU A 83 14.19 -1.96 -8.11
C LEU A 83 14.69 -1.97 -6.66
N GLU A 84 14.27 -1.00 -5.84
CA GLU A 84 14.57 -1.00 -4.40
C GLU A 84 13.92 -2.17 -3.68
N ALA A 85 12.67 -2.52 -4.02
CA ALA A 85 12.00 -3.71 -3.48
C ALA A 85 12.76 -4.99 -3.80
N LYS A 86 13.22 -5.15 -5.05
CA LYS A 86 14.07 -6.28 -5.46
C LYS A 86 15.37 -6.35 -4.66
N ARG A 87 16.09 -5.23 -4.53
CA ARG A 87 17.32 -5.18 -3.72
C ARG A 87 17.06 -5.57 -2.27
N LYS A 88 15.99 -5.07 -1.66
CA LYS A 88 15.60 -5.44 -0.29
C LYS A 88 15.32 -6.93 -0.15
N LEU A 89 14.62 -7.52 -1.12
CA LEU A 89 14.35 -8.96 -1.15
C LEU A 89 15.66 -9.77 -1.22
N GLN A 90 16.57 -9.38 -2.11
CA GLN A 90 17.88 -10.01 -2.26
C GLN A 90 18.70 -9.90 -0.97
N THR A 91 18.82 -8.70 -0.38
CA THR A 91 19.58 -8.51 0.86
C THR A 91 18.99 -9.25 2.06
N LYS A 92 17.65 -9.30 2.19
CA LYS A 92 16.99 -9.90 3.37
C LYS A 92 16.79 -11.40 3.28
N ARG A 93 16.57 -11.94 2.07
CA ARG A 93 16.16 -13.34 1.87
C ARG A 93 17.11 -14.12 0.97
N GLY A 94 18.12 -13.49 0.38
CA GLY A 94 19.02 -14.14 -0.58
C GLY A 94 18.36 -14.51 -1.90
N ILE A 95 17.14 -14.02 -2.17
CA ILE A 95 16.40 -14.34 -3.39
C ILE A 95 16.75 -13.30 -4.45
N ASP A 96 17.43 -13.75 -5.49
CA ASP A 96 17.60 -12.96 -6.72
C ASP A 96 16.51 -13.34 -7.73
N SER A 97 15.87 -12.34 -8.31
CA SER A 97 14.83 -12.54 -9.32
C SER A 97 15.17 -11.72 -10.55
N ALA A 98 15.53 -12.43 -11.62
CA ALA A 98 15.74 -11.86 -12.94
C ALA A 98 14.43 -11.49 -13.68
N ALA A 99 13.27 -11.71 -13.06
CA ALA A 99 11.97 -11.50 -13.69
C ALA A 99 11.81 -10.06 -14.22
N PRO A 100 11.57 -9.85 -15.53
CA PRO A 100 11.35 -8.51 -16.07
C PRO A 100 10.14 -7.83 -15.44
N ILE A 101 10.22 -6.51 -15.29
CA ILE A 101 9.15 -5.67 -14.78
C ILE A 101 8.86 -4.56 -15.80
N GLU A 102 7.67 -4.61 -16.39
CA GLU A 102 7.11 -3.54 -17.18
C GLU A 102 6.26 -2.63 -16.28
N VAL A 103 6.45 -1.30 -16.38
CA VAL A 103 5.69 -0.31 -15.59
C VAL A 103 4.94 0.60 -16.56
N VAL A 104 3.61 0.67 -16.41
CA VAL A 104 2.73 1.41 -17.33
C VAL A 104 1.82 2.37 -16.57
N ALA A 105 1.74 3.61 -17.02
CA ALA A 105 0.78 4.59 -16.50
C ALA A 105 -0.56 4.49 -17.26
N SER A 106 -1.68 4.34 -16.57
CA SER A 106 -3.01 4.30 -17.18
C SER A 106 -4.06 5.00 -16.32
N SER A 107 -5.31 5.08 -16.80
CA SER A 107 -6.45 5.58 -16.05
C SER A 107 -7.45 4.46 -15.74
N PRO A 108 -8.30 4.61 -14.70
CA PRO A 108 -9.36 3.64 -14.43
C PRO A 108 -10.28 3.40 -15.62
N LYS A 109 -10.53 4.41 -16.46
CA LYS A 109 -11.35 4.25 -17.69
C LYS A 109 -10.75 3.26 -18.69
N GLU A 110 -9.42 3.18 -18.75
CA GLU A 110 -8.68 2.36 -19.71
C GLU A 110 -8.27 0.99 -19.15
N THR A 111 -8.10 0.88 -17.82
CA THR A 111 -7.61 -0.34 -17.16
C THR A 111 -8.57 -0.79 -16.06
N ALA A 112 -9.20 -1.95 -16.25
CA ALA A 112 -10.17 -2.52 -15.30
C ALA A 112 -9.57 -2.78 -13.91
N CYS A 113 -8.31 -3.23 -13.81
CA CYS A 113 -7.64 -3.46 -12.53
C CYS A 113 -7.50 -2.17 -11.70
N LEU A 114 -7.42 -1.00 -12.34
CA LEU A 114 -7.40 0.28 -11.64
C LEU A 114 -8.79 0.63 -11.08
N GLN A 115 -9.87 0.29 -11.78
CA GLN A 115 -11.22 0.42 -11.21
C GLN A 115 -11.42 -0.53 -10.04
N ALA A 116 -10.95 -1.78 -10.17
CA ALA A 116 -11.06 -2.78 -9.12
C ALA A 116 -10.39 -2.29 -7.83
N VAL A 117 -9.11 -1.88 -7.91
CA VAL A 117 -8.37 -1.39 -6.74
C VAL A 117 -9.02 -0.15 -6.10
N ASP A 118 -9.65 0.73 -6.88
CA ASP A 118 -10.37 1.90 -6.35
C ASP A 118 -11.51 1.48 -5.40
N TYR A 119 -12.27 0.41 -5.71
CA TYR A 119 -13.31 -0.10 -4.81
C TYR A 119 -12.76 -0.70 -3.53
N PHE A 120 -11.66 -1.47 -3.61
CA PHE A 120 -11.00 -2.02 -2.43
C PHE A 120 -10.46 -0.88 -1.54
N LEU A 121 -9.82 0.12 -2.14
CA LEU A 121 -9.29 1.28 -1.42
C LEU A 121 -10.40 2.11 -0.78
N TRP A 122 -11.55 2.27 -1.45
CA TRP A 122 -12.71 2.95 -0.87
C TRP A 122 -13.25 2.22 0.36
N GLY A 123 -13.41 0.89 0.28
CA GLY A 123 -13.83 0.08 1.43
C GLY A 123 -12.84 0.19 2.60
N LEU A 124 -11.55 0.15 2.30
CA LEU A 124 -10.48 0.30 3.28
C LEU A 124 -10.47 1.69 3.93
N GLN A 125 -10.59 2.75 3.13
CA GLN A 125 -10.67 4.13 3.61
C GLN A 125 -11.83 4.31 4.58
N ARG A 126 -13.04 3.81 4.23
CA ARG A 126 -14.20 3.91 5.11
C ARG A 126 -14.01 3.20 6.45
N TRP A 127 -13.28 2.09 6.47
CA TRP A 127 -12.94 1.42 7.72
C TRP A 127 -12.05 2.31 8.60
N PHE A 128 -10.93 2.82 8.06
CA PHE A 128 -10.02 3.68 8.82
C PHE A 128 -10.68 4.99 9.28
N GLU A 129 -11.35 5.70 8.37
CA GLU A 129 -11.87 7.04 8.65
C GLU A 129 -13.22 7.01 9.38
N ARG A 130 -14.06 6.01 9.15
CA ARG A 130 -15.45 5.99 9.65
C ARG A 130 -15.80 4.75 10.47
N GLY A 131 -14.92 3.75 10.54
CA GLY A 131 -15.18 2.49 11.27
C GLY A 131 -16.16 1.57 10.57
N GLU A 132 -16.46 1.83 9.30
CA GLU A 132 -17.50 1.08 8.58
C GLU A 132 -16.93 -0.20 7.96
N ALA A 133 -16.85 -1.26 8.76
CA ALA A 133 -16.28 -2.55 8.36
C ALA A 133 -17.05 -3.26 7.24
N ARG A 134 -18.36 -3.00 7.09
CA ARG A 134 -19.22 -3.71 6.12
C ARG A 134 -18.66 -3.73 4.70
N PHE A 135 -18.00 -2.67 4.23
CA PHE A 135 -17.52 -2.60 2.84
C PHE A 135 -16.26 -3.40 2.61
N ILE A 136 -15.29 -3.34 3.53
CA ILE A 136 -14.07 -4.14 3.41
C ILE A 136 -14.35 -5.62 3.70
N ASN A 137 -15.32 -5.92 4.57
CA ASN A 137 -15.77 -7.28 4.85
C ASN A 137 -16.35 -7.98 3.60
N LEU A 138 -17.09 -7.26 2.76
CA LEU A 138 -17.64 -7.81 1.51
C LEU A 138 -16.56 -8.34 0.55
N VAL A 139 -15.34 -7.82 0.64
CA VAL A 139 -14.23 -8.18 -0.24
C VAL A 139 -13.06 -8.81 0.52
N TRP A 140 -13.27 -9.17 1.78
CA TRP A 140 -12.21 -9.64 2.67
C TRP A 140 -11.54 -10.91 2.15
N ASP A 141 -12.32 -11.80 1.53
CA ASP A 141 -11.79 -13.03 0.94
C ASP A 141 -10.79 -12.78 -0.18
N LYS A 142 -10.82 -11.60 -0.81
CA LYS A 142 -9.83 -11.19 -1.82
C LYS A 142 -8.60 -10.50 -1.20
N VAL A 143 -8.62 -10.17 0.09
CA VAL A 143 -7.49 -9.51 0.78
C VAL A 143 -6.37 -10.53 1.00
N GLY A 144 -5.22 -10.24 0.40
CA GLY A 144 -3.99 -11.00 0.66
C GLY A 144 -3.20 -10.45 1.84
N LEU A 145 -2.95 -9.14 1.86
CA LEU A 145 -2.25 -8.46 2.95
C LEU A 145 -2.50 -6.95 2.96
N ILE A 146 -2.80 -6.41 4.13
CA ILE A 146 -2.83 -4.97 4.39
C ILE A 146 -1.77 -4.67 5.44
N ILE A 147 -0.90 -3.71 5.16
CA ILE A 147 0.18 -3.30 6.07
C ILE A 147 -0.14 -1.90 6.57
N ASP A 148 -0.53 -1.77 7.82
CA ASP A 148 -0.60 -0.47 8.49
C ASP A 148 0.77 -0.15 9.07
N ARG A 149 1.48 0.77 8.43
CA ARG A 149 2.86 1.10 8.80
C ARG A 149 2.95 2.08 9.96
N ASP A 150 1.84 2.61 10.44
CA ASP A 150 1.81 3.57 11.55
C ASP A 150 1.12 3.01 12.80
N ASP A 151 0.41 1.88 12.71
CA ASP A 151 -0.01 1.11 13.88
C ASP A 151 1.17 0.40 14.54
N THR A 152 1.80 1.09 15.50
CA THR A 152 2.93 0.56 16.27
C THR A 152 2.55 0.04 17.65
N ARG A 153 1.25 -0.14 17.94
CA ARG A 153 0.79 -0.59 19.27
C ARG A 153 1.38 -1.94 19.67
N ARG A 154 1.59 -2.83 18.70
CA ARG A 154 2.17 -4.17 18.92
C ARG A 154 3.61 -4.30 18.44
N ARG A 155 3.98 -3.63 17.34
CA ARG A 155 5.30 -3.78 16.68
C ARG A 155 5.74 -2.47 16.03
N ALA A 156 7.01 -2.10 16.21
CA ALA A 156 7.58 -0.89 15.60
C ALA A 156 7.54 -0.88 14.06
N SER A 157 7.46 -2.06 13.42
CA SER A 157 7.36 -2.22 11.97
C SER A 157 5.99 -1.88 11.38
N GLY A 158 4.97 -1.65 12.21
CA GLY A 158 3.58 -1.59 11.81
C GLY A 158 2.85 -2.92 12.03
N GLU A 159 1.53 -2.89 11.80
CA GLU A 159 0.61 -4.02 11.90
C GLU A 159 0.28 -4.62 10.53
N TYR A 160 0.07 -5.94 10.52
CA TYR A 160 -0.13 -6.75 9.33
C TYR A 160 -1.46 -7.49 9.45
N TYR A 161 -2.37 -7.19 8.52
CA TYR A 161 -3.69 -7.81 8.44
C TYR A 161 -3.73 -8.74 7.23
N SER A 162 -4.07 -10.01 7.46
CA SER A 162 -4.22 -11.04 6.43
C SER A 162 -5.58 -11.70 6.56
N ARG A 163 -5.90 -12.64 5.66
CA ARG A 163 -7.16 -13.37 5.73
C ARG A 163 -7.34 -14.08 7.09
N GLU A 164 -6.27 -14.67 7.62
CA GLU A 164 -6.22 -15.41 8.88
C GLU A 164 -6.17 -14.48 10.11
N ARG A 165 -5.72 -13.24 9.90
CA ARG A 165 -5.63 -12.20 10.92
C ARG A 165 -6.35 -10.95 10.43
N PRO A 166 -7.70 -10.95 10.42
CA PRO A 166 -8.48 -9.80 10.02
C PRO A 166 -8.25 -8.62 10.96
N PHE A 167 -8.77 -7.46 10.57
CA PHE A 167 -8.94 -6.37 11.52
C PHE A 167 -9.60 -6.93 12.78
N GLY A 168 -8.96 -6.77 13.94
CA GLY A 168 -9.55 -7.17 15.20
C GLY A 168 -10.91 -6.51 15.35
N ARG A 169 -11.92 -7.25 15.84
CA ARG A 169 -13.27 -6.72 16.05
C ARG A 169 -13.29 -5.45 16.92
N ASP A 170 -12.25 -5.22 17.75
CA ASP A 170 -12.15 -4.09 18.71
C ASP A 170 -10.81 -3.33 18.67
N LEU A 171 -10.30 -2.92 17.49
CA LEU A 171 -9.05 -2.12 17.43
C LEU A 171 -9.23 -0.61 17.72
N ARG A 172 -10.37 -0.19 18.27
CA ARG A 172 -10.61 1.20 18.73
C ARG A 172 -10.58 1.38 20.25
N ASP A 173 -10.49 0.31 21.05
CA ASP A 173 -10.56 0.41 22.51
C ASP A 173 -9.19 0.55 23.21
N ASP A 174 -8.08 0.39 22.49
CA ASP A 174 -6.77 0.72 23.04
C ASP A 174 -6.33 2.11 22.58
N PRO A 175 -6.26 3.10 23.49
CA PRO A 175 -5.72 4.41 23.15
C PRO A 175 -4.26 4.29 22.70
N PRO A 176 -3.79 5.20 21.83
CA PRO A 176 -2.37 5.25 21.48
C PRO A 176 -1.52 5.42 22.75
N PRO A 177 -0.32 4.80 22.81
CA PRO A 177 0.57 4.97 23.95
C PRO A 177 0.85 6.46 24.19
N ALA A 178 0.73 6.86 25.46
CA ALA A 178 0.94 8.22 25.95
C ALA A 178 2.34 8.76 25.62
#